data_AF-A0A317Z3X2-F1
#
_entry.id   AF-A0A317Z3X2-F1
#
_cell.length_a   1.000
_cell.length_b   1.000
_cell.length_c   1.000
_cell.angle_alpha   90.00
_cell.angle_beta   90.00
_cell.angle_gamma   90.00
#
_symmetry.space_group_name_H-M   'P 1'
#
loop_
_entity.id
_entity.type
_entity.pdbx_description
1 polymer ?
#
loop_
_entity_poly.entity_id
_entity_poly.type
_entity_poly.pdbx_seq_one_letter_code
_entity_poly.pdbx_strand_id
1 'polypeptide(L)' 'LDEVIALIRNSKNKRDAKENLVKTYDFTEAQAEAIVMLQLYRLTNTDIVALQEEYDALKQKIAALKHILENHDALLDVI' A
#
# COMPACT_ATOMS: atom_id res chain seq x y z
N LEU A 1 -2.20 11.79 7.69
CA LEU A 1 -2.29 12.12 6.24
C LEU A 1 -1.83 13.56 6.00
N ASP A 2 -2.31 14.54 6.75
CA ASP A 2 -1.95 15.95 6.56
C ASP A 2 -0.45 16.24 6.63
N GLU A 3 0.28 15.59 7.55
CA GLU A 3 1.74 15.73 7.65
C GLU A 3 2.47 15.22 6.41
N VAL A 4 2.02 14.09 5.85
CA VAL A 4 2.55 13.51 4.60
C VAL A 4 2.29 14.47 3.44
N ILE A 5 1.09 15.04 3.35
CA ILE A 5 0.76 16.05 2.34
C ILE A 5 1.62 17.30 2.51
N ALA A 6 1.83 17.78 3.74
CA ALA A 6 2.66 18.94 4.02
C ALA A 6 4.12 18.70 3.62
N LEU A 7 4.67 17.52 3.92
CA LEU A 7 6.01 17.12 3.49
C LEU A 7 6.15 17.13 1.96
N ILE A 8 5.16 16.57 1.25
CA ILE A 8 5.15 16.55 -0.22
C ILE A 8 5.07 17.99 -0.78
N ARG A 9 4.22 18.85 -0.22
CA ARG A 9 4.07 20.25 -0.66
C ARG A 9 5.32 21.10 -0.39
N ASN A 10 6.07 20.79 0.65
CA ASN A 10 7.32 21.47 0.98
C ASN A 10 8.54 20.94 0.20
N SER A 11 8.40 19.83 -0.52
CA SER A 11 9.49 19.24 -1.30
C SER A 11 9.67 19.97 -2.64
N LYS A 12 10.91 20.06 -3.11
CA LYS A 12 11.28 20.85 -4.30
C LYS A 12 10.80 20.23 -5.61
N ASN A 13 10.69 18.91 -5.67
CA ASN A 13 10.24 18.15 -6.84
C ASN A 13 9.83 16.73 -6.42
N LYS A 14 9.32 15.95 -7.38
CA LYS A 14 8.87 14.56 -7.15
C LYS A 14 9.96 13.67 -6.55
N ARG A 15 11.22 13.79 -6.98
CA ARG A 15 12.32 12.98 -6.44
C ARG A 15 12.60 13.33 -4.98
N ASP A 16 12.67 14.62 -4.68
CA ASP A 16 12.87 15.15 -3.32
C ASP A 16 11.74 14.70 -2.38
N ALA A 17 10.49 14.74 -2.82
CA ALA A 17 9.35 14.24 -2.05
C ALA A 17 9.49 12.76 -1.70
N LYS A 18 9.90 11.92 -2.66
CA LYS A 18 10.13 10.49 -2.41
C LYS A 18 11.25 10.26 -1.40
N GLU A 19 12.39 10.92 -1.57
CA GLU A 19 13.51 10.79 -0.64
C GLU A 19 13.12 11.21 0.78
N ASN A 20 12.34 12.28 0.91
CA ASN A 20 11.85 12.75 2.20
C ASN A 20 10.85 11.77 2.83
N LEU A 21 9.97 11.16 2.03
CA LEU A 21 9.04 10.12 2.49
C LEU A 21 9.78 8.86 2.97
N VAL A 22 10.80 8.43 2.24
CA VAL A 22 11.65 7.29 2.63
C VAL A 22 12.39 7.61 3.94
N LYS A 23 13.01 8.79 4.06
CA LYS A 23 13.81 9.17 5.24
C LYS A 23 12.98 9.43 6.50
N THR A 24 11.77 9.99 6.35
CA THR A 24 10.97 10.45 7.50
C THR A 24 10.03 9.37 8.02
N TYR A 25 9.53 8.51 7.13
CA TYR A 25 8.49 7.54 7.43
C TYR A 25 8.88 6.08 7.12
N ASP A 26 10.15 5.83 6.79
CA ASP A 26 10.71 4.50 6.44
C ASP A 26 9.92 3.77 5.35
N PHE A 27 9.26 4.52 4.45
CA PHE A 27 8.60 3.92 3.31
C PHE A 27 9.64 3.34 2.34
N THR A 28 9.29 2.22 1.72
CA THR A 28 10.05 1.71 0.58
C THR A 28 9.97 2.68 -0.60
N GLU A 29 10.93 2.63 -1.52
CA GLU A 29 10.92 3.51 -2.70
C GLU A 29 9.64 3.34 -3.53
N ALA A 30 9.14 2.10 -3.65
CA ALA A 30 7.88 1.80 -4.35
C ALA A 30 6.67 2.41 -3.63
N GLN A 31 6.62 2.37 -2.29
CA GLN A 31 5.56 3.01 -1.52
C GLN A 31 5.61 4.54 -1.64
N ALA A 32 6.80 5.13 -1.53
CA ALA A 32 6.97 6.58 -1.69
C ALA A 32 6.56 7.05 -3.09
N GLU A 33 6.94 6.31 -4.13
CA GLU A 33 6.51 6.56 -5.52
C GLU A 33 4.98 6.47 -5.65
N ALA A 34 4.35 5.44 -5.08
CA ALA A 34 2.90 5.30 -5.09
C ALA A 34 2.19 6.47 -4.38
N ILE A 35 2.69 6.90 -3.22
CA ILE A 35 2.14 8.02 -2.44
C ILE A 35 2.21 9.33 -3.23
N VAL A 36 3.36 9.64 -3.86
CA VAL A 36 3.51 10.88 -4.63
C VAL A 36 2.66 10.87 -5.92
N MET A 37 2.29 9.69 -6.43
CA MET A 37 1.40 9.55 -7.59
C MET A 37 -0.09 9.48 -7.24
N LEU A 38 -0.47 9.44 -5.95
CA LEU A 38 -1.88 9.44 -5.55
C LEU A 38 -2.60 10.72 -6.01
N GLN A 39 -3.76 10.53 -6.63
CA GLN A 39 -4.62 11.62 -7.05
C GLN A 39 -5.52 12.04 -5.86
N LEU A 40 -5.68 13.35 -5.65
CA LEU A 40 -6.37 13.90 -4.46
C LEU A 40 -7.80 13.41 -4.28
N TYR A 41 -8.52 13.08 -5.35
CA TYR A 41 -9.88 12.55 -5.24
C TYR A 41 -9.92 11.16 -4.61
N ARG A 42 -8.82 10.38 -4.65
CA ARG A 42 -8.72 9.07 -3.99
C ARG A 42 -8.64 9.15 -2.47
N LEU A 43 -8.71 10.36 -1.92
CA LEU A 43 -8.76 10.63 -0.49
C LEU A 43 -10.21 10.80 0.03
N THR A 44 -11.22 10.53 -0.81
CA THR A 44 -12.60 10.50 -0.32
C THR A 44 -12.78 9.34 0.67
N ASN A 45 -13.70 9.49 1.62
CA ASN A 45 -14.00 8.43 2.58
C ASN A 45 -14.38 7.12 1.89
N THR A 46 -15.11 7.18 0.76
CA THR A 46 -15.49 6.00 -0.01
C THR A 46 -14.28 5.27 -0.59
N ASP A 47 -13.32 6.00 -1.16
CA ASP A 47 -12.09 5.39 -1.71
C ASP A 47 -11.20 4.79 -0.62
N ILE A 48 -11.14 5.42 0.55
CA ILE A 48 -10.40 4.90 1.72
C ILE A 48 -11.01 3.57 2.19
N VAL A 49 -12.34 3.50 2.30
CA VAL A 49 -13.04 2.27 2.69
C VAL A 49 -12.79 1.17 1.65
N ALA A 50 -12.92 1.48 0.36
CA ALA A 50 -12.65 0.51 -0.71
C ALA A 50 -11.20 -0.01 -0.67
N LEU A 51 -10.21 0.85 -0.42
CA LEU A 51 -8.81 0.45 -0.24
C LEU A 51 -8.59 -0.45 0.98
N GLN A 52 -9.29 -0.17 2.08
CA GLN A 52 -9.22 -1.00 3.29
C GLN A 52 -9.82 -2.39 3.04
N GLU A 53 -10.97 -2.46 2.37
CA GLU A 53 -11.60 -3.72 1.97
C GLU A 53 -10.71 -4.52 1.01
N GLU A 54 -10.10 -3.87 0.02
CA GLU A 54 -9.15 -4.51 -0.90
C GLU A 54 -7.94 -5.07 -0.15
N TYR A 55 -7.38 -4.30 0.79
CA TYR A 55 -6.28 -4.74 1.63
C TYR A 55 -6.64 -5.99 2.45
N ASP A 56 -7.81 -5.98 3.08
CA ASP A 56 -8.26 -7.10 3.91
C ASP A 56 -8.54 -8.36 3.06
N ALA A 57 -9.13 -8.19 1.87
CA ALA A 57 -9.32 -9.27 0.91
C ALA A 57 -7.97 -9.84 0.44
N LEU A 58 -6.98 -8.98 0.15
CA LEU A 58 -5.65 -9.41 -0.27
C LEU A 58 -4.95 -10.18 0.85
N LYS A 59 -5.07 -9.73 2.11
CA LYS A 59 -4.52 -10.40 3.28
C LYS A 59 -5.15 -11.80 3.48
N GLN A 60 -6.46 -11.92 3.33
CA GLN A 60 -7.14 -13.21 3.36
C GLN A 60 -6.65 -14.13 2.24
N LYS A 61 -6.49 -13.60 1.02
CA LYS A 61 -5.96 -14.36 -0.11
C LYS A 61 -4.53 -14.84 0.14
N ILE A 62 -3.66 -14.01 0.71
CA ILE A 62 -2.30 -14.41 1.10
C ILE A 62 -2.36 -15.55 2.12
N ALA A 63 -3.22 -15.46 3.13
CA ALA A 63 -3.36 -16.51 4.14
C ALA A 63 -3.84 -17.84 3.52
N ALA A 64 -4.85 -17.79 2.65
CA ALA A 64 -5.35 -18.96 1.94
C ALA A 64 -4.27 -19.60 1.05
N LEU A 65 -3.54 -18.79 0.27
CA LEU A 65 -2.46 -19.28 -0.58
C LEU A 65 -1.31 -19.89 0.24
N LYS A 66 -0.93 -19.27 1.37
CA LYS A 66 0.07 -19.84 2.28
C LYS A 66 -0.38 -21.17 2.86
N HIS A 67 -1.64 -21.27 3.29
CA HIS A 67 -2.20 -22.52 3.78
C HIS A 67 -2.12 -23.65 2.73
N ILE A 68 -2.46 -23.35 1.47
CA ILE A 68 -2.32 -24.30 0.36
C ILE A 68 -0.86 -24.74 0.16
N LEU A 69 0.09 -23.81 0.25
CA LEU A 69 1.52 -24.11 0.07
C LEU A 69 2.13 -24.92 1.23
N GLU A 70 1.60 -24.75 2.45
CA GLU A 70 2.15 -25.37 3.67
C GLU A 70 1.47 -26.70 4.03
N ASN A 71 0.31 -27.02 3.44
CA ASN A 71 -0.47 -28.23 3.73
C ASN A 71 -0.63 -29.10 2.48
N HIS A 72 -0.09 -30.31 2.53
CA HIS A 72 -0.12 -31.26 1.42
C HIS A 72 -1.54 -31.68 1.02
N ASP A 73 -2.44 -31.88 2.00
CA ASP A 73 -3.83 -32.25 1.73
C ASP A 73 -4.59 -31.07 1.09
N ALA A 74 -4.36 -29.85 1.59
CA ALA A 74 -4.97 -28.65 1.02
C ALA A 74 -4.46 -28.34 -0.41
N LEU A 75 -3.22 -28.74 -0.72
CA LEU A 75 -2.68 -28.66 -2.09
C LEU A 75 -3.36 -29.67 -3.01
N LEU A 76 -3.57 -30.90 -2.54
CA LEU A 76 -4.25 -31.96 -3.30
C LEU A 76 -5.72 -31.62 -3.58
N ASP A 77 -6.41 -30.95 -2.68
CA ASP A 77 -7.81 -30.52 -2.88
C ASP A 77 -7.99 -29.47 -4.01
N VAL A 78 -6.90 -28.79 -4.40
CA VAL A 78 -6.91 -27.73 -5.42
C VAL A 78 -6.40 -28.24 -6.79
N ILE A 79 -5.89 -29.49 -6.85
CA ILE A 79 -5.36 -30.15 -8.07
C ILE A 79 -6.40 -31.12 -8.63
#